data_AF-A0A377XJC2-F1
#
_entry.id   AF-A0A377XJC2-F1
#
_cell.length_a   1.000
_cell.length_b   1.000
_cell.length_c   1.000
_cell.angle_alpha   90.00
_cell.angle_beta   90.00
_cell.angle_gamma   90.00
#
_symmetry.space_group_name_H-M   'P 1'
#
loop_
_entity.id
_entity.type
_entity.pdbx_description
1 polymer ?
#
loop_
_entity_poly.entity_id
_entity_poly.type
_entity_poly.pdbx_seq_one_letter_code
_entity_poly.pdbx_strand_id
1 'polypeptide(L)'
;MDNSTFACPGASARCVFQKAPAGRQFYDFFGENVFRADMCNADVKLGDLLIHEGSAKHAQKFAAKVFNADKTYFVLNGTSAANKVVTNALLTRGDLVLFDRNNHKSNHHGALIQAGATPVYLEAARNPFGFIGGIDERCFDEHYLRDLIREAAPEKATASRPFRLAVIQLGTYDGTVYNARQVVDKIGHLCDYILFDSAWVGYEQFIPMMADCSPLLLELTPDDPGIFVTQSVHKQQAGSHRRRRSIKKITICAARRASVRTSG
;
A
#
# COMPACT_ATOMS: atom_id res chain seq x y z
N MET A 1 9.37 -34.85 0.52
CA MET A 1 9.28 -34.64 -0.94
C MET A 1 10.68 -34.78 -1.50
N ASP A 2 10.98 -35.93 -2.09
CA ASP A 2 12.31 -36.27 -2.67
C ASP A 2 12.38 -36.02 -4.18
N ASN A 3 11.57 -35.08 -4.69
CA ASN A 3 11.60 -34.75 -6.11
C ASN A 3 12.82 -33.88 -6.42
N SER A 4 13.64 -34.35 -7.36
CA SER A 4 14.69 -33.55 -7.99
C SER A 4 14.05 -32.43 -8.82
N THR A 5 14.36 -31.18 -8.50
CA THR A 5 13.90 -30.03 -9.30
C THR A 5 14.94 -29.67 -10.37
N PHE A 6 14.49 -29.69 -11.63
CA PHE A 6 15.24 -29.23 -12.80
C PHE A 6 14.80 -27.83 -13.27
N ALA A 7 13.82 -27.24 -12.60
CA ALA A 7 13.36 -25.88 -12.84
C ALA A 7 14.18 -24.87 -12.02
N CYS A 8 13.92 -23.58 -12.24
CA CYS A 8 14.47 -22.55 -11.37
C CYS A 8 13.95 -22.70 -9.92
N PRO A 9 14.71 -22.21 -8.92
CA PRO A 9 16.04 -21.61 -9.00
C PRO A 9 17.15 -22.64 -9.24
N GLY A 10 18.14 -22.30 -10.08
CA GLY A 10 19.23 -23.21 -10.49
C GLY A 10 20.17 -23.68 -9.39
N ALA A 11 19.98 -23.20 -8.15
CA ALA A 11 20.61 -23.79 -6.97
C ALA A 11 20.02 -25.18 -6.61
N SER A 12 18.88 -25.55 -7.24
CA SER A 12 18.16 -26.83 -7.12
C SER A 12 18.14 -27.35 -5.69
N ALA A 13 17.57 -26.55 -4.79
CA ALA A 13 17.28 -26.85 -3.40
C ALA A 13 18.44 -27.29 -2.49
N ARG A 14 19.70 -27.38 -2.95
CA ARG A 14 20.91 -27.77 -2.16
C ARG A 14 22.20 -27.64 -2.96
N CYS A 15 22.15 -28.05 -4.24
CA CYS A 15 23.29 -28.63 -4.94
C CYS A 15 24.40 -27.63 -5.26
N VAL A 16 24.08 -26.34 -5.43
CA VAL A 16 25.11 -25.34 -5.80
C VAL A 16 25.80 -24.73 -4.59
N PHE A 17 25.06 -24.39 -3.53
CA PHE A 17 25.65 -23.74 -2.36
C PHE A 17 26.65 -24.66 -1.65
N GLN A 18 26.40 -25.96 -1.59
CA GLN A 18 27.30 -26.90 -0.90
C GLN A 18 28.59 -27.21 -1.68
N LYS A 19 28.70 -26.82 -2.96
CA LYS A 19 29.89 -27.09 -3.80
C LYS A 19 31.06 -26.15 -3.57
N ALA A 20 30.85 -25.01 -2.89
CA ALA A 20 31.89 -24.04 -2.59
C ALA A 20 31.99 -23.80 -1.06
N PRO A 21 33.19 -23.59 -0.50
CA PRO A 21 33.36 -23.37 0.95
C PRO A 21 32.50 -22.22 1.51
N ALA A 22 32.46 -21.08 0.80
CA ALA A 22 31.63 -19.94 1.19
C ALA A 22 30.12 -20.24 1.10
N GLY A 23 29.71 -21.01 0.08
CA GLY A 23 28.31 -21.40 -0.08
C GLY A 23 27.86 -22.41 0.99
N ARG A 24 28.77 -23.28 1.45
CA ARG A 24 28.48 -24.22 2.53
C ARG A 24 28.23 -23.50 3.85
N GLN A 25 29.06 -22.50 4.19
CA GLN A 25 28.80 -21.65 5.36
C GLN A 25 27.46 -20.92 5.26
N PHE A 26 27.11 -20.41 4.08
CA PHE A 26 25.81 -19.77 3.85
C PHE A 26 24.64 -20.75 4.03
N TYR A 27 24.76 -21.96 3.50
CA TYR A 27 23.75 -23.01 3.63
C TYR A 27 23.55 -23.42 5.09
N ASP A 28 24.64 -23.69 5.81
CA ASP A 28 24.61 -24.12 7.21
C ASP A 28 24.04 -23.02 8.13
N PHE A 29 24.32 -21.73 7.82
CA PHE A 29 23.78 -20.60 8.58
C PHE A 29 22.27 -20.41 8.44
N PHE A 30 21.74 -20.45 7.20
CA PHE A 30 20.31 -20.23 6.97
C PHE A 30 19.45 -21.49 7.19
N GLY A 31 20.08 -22.66 7.13
CA GLY A 31 19.41 -23.94 7.21
C GLY A 31 18.71 -24.31 5.91
N GLU A 32 18.53 -25.62 5.73
CA GLU A 32 18.01 -26.23 4.51
C GLU A 32 16.64 -25.72 4.07
N ASN A 33 15.72 -25.53 5.02
CA ASN A 33 14.31 -25.29 4.71
C ASN A 33 14.08 -24.01 3.89
N VAL A 34 14.91 -22.97 4.09
CA VAL A 34 14.82 -21.73 3.30
C VAL A 34 15.10 -21.97 1.82
N PHE A 35 16.06 -22.85 1.51
CA PHE A 35 16.42 -23.19 0.12
C PHE A 35 15.44 -24.16 -0.50
N ARG A 36 14.84 -25.05 0.30
CA ARG A 36 13.80 -25.97 -0.17
C ARG A 36 12.47 -25.27 -0.48
N ALA A 37 12.17 -24.21 0.26
CA ALA A 37 10.97 -23.39 0.04
C ALA A 37 11.14 -22.38 -1.11
N ASP A 38 12.36 -22.19 -1.62
CA ASP A 38 12.65 -21.30 -2.76
C ASP A 38 12.28 -22.01 -4.07
N MET A 39 11.00 -21.91 -4.42
CA MET A 39 10.36 -22.54 -5.58
C MET A 39 9.92 -21.47 -6.60
N CYS A 40 9.67 -21.89 -7.85
CA CYS A 40 9.22 -20.99 -8.91
C CYS A 40 7.85 -21.37 -9.46
N ASN A 41 7.42 -20.66 -10.51
CA ASN A 41 6.14 -20.88 -11.19
C ASN A 41 5.99 -22.27 -11.83
N ALA A 42 7.08 -23.02 -12.03
CA ALA A 42 7.01 -24.41 -12.49
C ALA A 42 6.38 -25.35 -11.44
N ASP A 43 6.38 -24.96 -10.16
CA ASP A 43 5.73 -25.69 -9.08
C ASP A 43 4.23 -25.38 -9.03
N VAL A 44 3.51 -25.77 -10.09
CA VAL A 44 2.09 -25.41 -10.34
C VAL A 44 1.11 -25.78 -9.23
N LYS A 45 1.48 -26.70 -8.32
CA LYS A 45 0.67 -27.06 -7.15
C LYS A 45 0.43 -25.88 -6.20
N LEU A 46 1.30 -24.87 -6.21
CA LEU A 46 1.16 -23.66 -5.41
C LEU A 46 0.30 -22.57 -6.09
N GLY A 47 -0.11 -22.79 -7.34
CA GLY A 47 -0.81 -21.82 -8.17
C GLY A 47 0.12 -20.76 -8.74
N ASP A 48 -0.47 -19.61 -9.10
CA ASP A 48 0.24 -18.51 -9.74
C ASP A 48 0.08 -17.21 -8.94
N LEU A 49 1.21 -16.62 -8.53
CA LEU A 49 1.26 -15.39 -7.75
C LEU A 49 0.92 -14.14 -8.56
N LEU A 50 1.24 -14.13 -9.87
CA LEU A 50 1.10 -12.97 -10.76
C LEU A 50 -0.34 -12.80 -11.24
N ILE A 51 -0.96 -13.89 -11.72
CA ILE A 51 -2.35 -13.87 -12.19
C ILE A 51 -3.37 -14.32 -11.15
N HIS A 52 -2.90 -14.61 -9.92
CA HIS A 52 -3.72 -14.89 -8.75
C HIS A 52 -4.59 -16.14 -8.91
N GLU A 53 -3.92 -17.31 -8.94
CA GLU A 53 -4.56 -18.62 -9.02
C GLU A 53 -4.10 -19.56 -7.89
N GLY A 54 -4.88 -20.62 -7.65
CA GLY A 54 -4.57 -21.64 -6.64
C GLY A 54 -4.35 -21.07 -5.23
N SER A 55 -3.33 -21.60 -4.54
CA SER A 55 -3.04 -21.25 -3.14
C SER A 55 -2.69 -19.77 -2.95
N ALA A 56 -2.05 -19.14 -3.94
CA ALA A 56 -1.75 -17.71 -3.90
C ALA A 56 -3.04 -16.85 -3.82
N LYS A 57 -4.04 -17.17 -4.65
CA LYS A 57 -5.35 -16.50 -4.63
C LYS A 57 -6.09 -16.74 -3.32
N HIS A 58 -6.04 -17.96 -2.80
CA HIS A 58 -6.71 -18.32 -1.55
C HIS A 58 -6.15 -17.51 -0.37
N ALA A 59 -4.82 -17.38 -0.29
CA ALA A 59 -4.17 -16.57 0.73
C ALA A 59 -4.56 -15.08 0.63
N GLN A 60 -4.60 -14.52 -0.58
CA GLN A 60 -5.05 -13.15 -0.81
C GLN A 60 -6.53 -12.93 -0.43
N LYS A 61 -7.42 -13.86 -0.78
CA LYS A 61 -8.83 -13.81 -0.39
C LYS A 61 -9.01 -13.93 1.12
N PHE A 62 -8.22 -14.77 1.78
CA PHE A 62 -8.23 -14.87 3.24
C PHE A 62 -7.78 -13.56 3.89
N ALA A 63 -6.69 -12.96 3.41
CA ALA A 63 -6.24 -11.66 3.88
C ALA A 63 -7.31 -10.56 3.66
N ALA A 64 -7.99 -10.56 2.50
CA ALA A 64 -9.08 -9.62 2.24
C ALA A 64 -10.21 -9.72 3.28
N LYS A 65 -10.57 -10.94 3.71
CA LYS A 65 -11.55 -11.15 4.80
C LYS A 65 -11.03 -10.62 6.14
N VAL A 66 -9.78 -10.92 6.50
CA VAL A 66 -9.18 -10.50 7.78
C VAL A 66 -9.09 -8.98 7.88
N PHE A 67 -8.72 -8.30 6.79
CA PHE A 67 -8.57 -6.85 6.73
C PHE A 67 -9.85 -6.11 6.31
N ASN A 68 -11.00 -6.79 6.17
CA ASN A 68 -12.26 -6.18 5.74
C ASN A 68 -12.16 -5.39 4.42
N ALA A 69 -11.51 -5.98 3.42
CA ALA A 69 -11.29 -5.39 2.10
C ALA A 69 -11.97 -6.22 0.99
N ASP A 70 -12.31 -5.59 -0.14
CA ASP A 70 -12.88 -6.30 -1.29
C ASP A 70 -11.83 -7.21 -1.93
N LYS A 71 -10.61 -6.71 -2.03
CA LYS A 71 -9.45 -7.42 -2.57
C LYS A 71 -8.19 -7.07 -1.79
N THR A 72 -7.28 -8.03 -1.72
CA THR A 72 -5.93 -7.85 -1.21
C THR A 72 -4.92 -8.35 -2.23
N TYR A 73 -3.88 -7.55 -2.47
CA TYR A 73 -2.75 -7.91 -3.31
C TYR A 73 -1.49 -8.06 -2.45
N PHE A 74 -0.76 -9.15 -2.66
CA PHE A 74 0.53 -9.37 -2.00
C PHE A 74 1.64 -8.78 -2.85
N VAL A 75 2.17 -7.64 -2.41
CA VAL A 75 3.31 -6.99 -3.06
C VAL A 75 4.57 -7.38 -2.31
N LEU A 76 5.51 -7.99 -3.03
CA LEU A 76 6.68 -8.66 -2.48
C LEU A 76 7.93 -7.77 -2.34
N ASN A 77 7.85 -6.54 -2.87
CA ASN A 77 8.94 -5.57 -2.93
C ASN A 77 8.76 -4.42 -1.93
N GLY A 78 7.91 -4.60 -0.92
CA GLY A 78 7.58 -3.61 0.11
C GLY A 78 6.61 -2.51 -0.35
N THR A 79 6.15 -1.69 0.60
CA THR A 79 5.20 -0.59 0.33
C THR A 79 5.70 0.40 -0.71
N SER A 80 7.02 0.58 -0.83
CA SER A 80 7.59 1.41 -1.90
C SER A 80 7.20 0.98 -3.31
N ALA A 81 7.02 -0.32 -3.55
CA ALA A 81 6.52 -0.84 -4.82
C ALA A 81 4.99 -0.81 -4.87
N ALA A 82 4.32 -1.14 -3.76
CA ALA A 82 2.85 -1.13 -3.70
C ALA A 82 2.27 0.26 -3.99
N ASN A 83 2.86 1.32 -3.41
CA ASN A 83 2.47 2.69 -3.69
C ASN A 83 2.58 3.01 -5.18
N LYS A 84 3.68 2.59 -5.84
CA LYS A 84 3.85 2.80 -7.28
C LYS A 84 2.81 2.04 -8.09
N VAL A 85 2.45 0.82 -7.68
CA VAL A 85 1.38 0.05 -8.33
C VAL A 85 0.06 0.84 -8.26
N VAL A 86 -0.31 1.34 -7.08
CA VAL A 86 -1.55 2.12 -6.90
C VAL A 86 -1.50 3.41 -7.72
N THR A 87 -0.44 4.21 -7.58
CA THR A 87 -0.36 5.51 -8.25
C THR A 87 -0.32 5.37 -9.76
N ASN A 88 0.46 4.44 -10.32
CA ASN A 88 0.52 4.23 -11.78
C ASN A 88 -0.74 3.55 -12.34
N ALA A 89 -1.55 2.89 -11.50
CA ALA A 89 -2.82 2.33 -11.93
C ALA A 89 -3.93 3.38 -12.01
N LEU A 90 -3.87 4.43 -11.17
CA LEU A 90 -4.94 5.42 -11.03
C LEU A 90 -4.67 6.75 -11.73
N LEU A 91 -3.42 7.18 -11.76
CA LEU A 91 -3.02 8.50 -12.24
C LEU A 91 -2.46 8.43 -13.66
N THR A 92 -2.77 9.46 -14.45
CA THR A 92 -2.11 9.78 -15.72
C THR A 92 -1.55 11.21 -15.69
N ARG A 93 -0.80 11.57 -16.73
CA ARG A 93 -0.21 12.90 -16.85
C ARG A 93 -1.30 13.98 -16.85
N GLY A 94 -1.12 14.99 -16.01
CA GLY A 94 -2.04 16.11 -15.87
C GLY A 94 -3.19 15.87 -14.90
N ASP A 95 -3.37 14.67 -14.35
CA ASP A 95 -4.29 14.46 -13.22
C ASP A 95 -3.84 15.26 -12.00
N LEU A 96 -4.81 15.77 -11.24
CA LEU A 96 -4.50 16.36 -9.94
C LEU A 96 -4.42 15.27 -8.88
N VAL A 97 -3.37 15.34 -8.06
CA VAL A 97 -3.20 14.50 -6.88
C VAL A 97 -3.15 15.37 -5.62
N LEU A 98 -4.07 15.15 -4.69
CA LEU A 98 -4.05 15.81 -3.39
C LEU A 98 -2.98 15.14 -2.52
N PHE A 99 -1.96 15.89 -2.14
CA PHE A 99 -0.68 15.30 -1.78
C PHE A 99 -0.21 15.74 -0.39
N ASP A 100 -0.35 14.87 0.61
CA ASP A 100 0.23 15.08 1.94
C ASP A 100 1.74 15.37 1.82
N ARG A 101 2.20 16.48 2.39
CA ARG A 101 3.62 16.87 2.32
C ARG A 101 4.54 15.92 3.09
N ASN A 102 4.01 15.12 4.02
CA ASN A 102 4.75 14.08 4.73
C ASN A 102 4.99 12.81 3.90
N ASN A 103 4.37 12.70 2.73
CA ASN A 103 4.40 11.47 1.94
C ASN A 103 5.82 10.92 1.72
N HIS A 104 5.94 9.60 1.84
CA HIS A 104 7.21 8.93 1.61
C HIS A 104 7.66 9.07 0.15
N LYS A 105 8.99 9.07 -0.09
CA LYS A 105 9.60 9.22 -1.44
C LYS A 105 9.01 8.30 -2.51
N SER A 106 8.44 7.15 -2.15
CA SER A 106 7.77 6.26 -3.10
C SER A 106 6.53 6.88 -3.74
N ASN A 107 5.76 7.69 -3.00
CA ASN A 107 4.60 8.40 -3.53
C ASN A 107 5.04 9.52 -4.47
N HIS A 108 6.11 10.24 -4.13
CA HIS A 108 6.71 11.23 -5.04
C HIS A 108 7.18 10.58 -6.36
N HIS A 109 7.86 9.43 -6.27
CA HIS A 109 8.32 8.72 -7.46
C HIS A 109 7.15 8.16 -8.28
N GLY A 110 6.14 7.58 -7.63
CA GLY A 110 5.03 6.91 -8.30
C GLY A 110 4.02 7.89 -8.90
N ALA A 111 3.52 8.84 -8.12
CA ALA A 111 2.49 9.77 -8.55
C ALA A 111 3.05 10.90 -9.41
N LEU A 112 4.14 11.54 -8.99
CA LEU A 112 4.59 12.79 -9.60
C LEU A 112 5.57 12.51 -10.75
N ILE A 113 6.57 11.65 -10.53
CA ILE A 113 7.63 11.42 -11.53
C ILE A 113 7.20 10.41 -12.59
N GLN A 114 6.66 9.25 -12.18
CA GLN A 114 6.28 8.18 -13.10
C GLN A 114 4.95 8.47 -13.81
N ALA A 115 3.88 8.72 -13.05
CA ALA A 115 2.57 8.99 -13.63
C ALA A 115 2.44 10.43 -14.18
N GLY A 116 3.24 11.38 -13.71
CA GLY A 116 3.20 12.77 -14.20
C GLY A 116 2.01 13.58 -13.68
N ALA A 117 1.48 13.21 -12.52
CA ALA A 117 0.38 13.94 -11.89
C ALA A 117 0.86 15.28 -11.30
N THR A 118 -0.01 16.28 -11.31
CA THR A 118 0.23 17.60 -10.74
C THR A 118 -0.20 17.60 -9.27
N PRO A 119 0.72 17.83 -8.31
CA PRO A 119 0.38 17.82 -6.90
C PRO A 119 -0.28 19.13 -6.46
N VAL A 120 -1.30 19.00 -5.62
CA VAL A 120 -1.74 20.06 -4.70
C VAL A 120 -1.29 19.63 -3.31
N TYR A 121 -0.32 20.34 -2.73
CA TYR A 121 0.29 19.95 -1.47
C TYR A 121 -0.56 20.36 -0.26
N LEU A 122 -0.63 19.47 0.73
CA LEU A 122 -1.20 19.76 2.05
C LEU A 122 -0.08 19.99 3.05
N GLU A 123 -0.04 21.16 3.68
CA GLU A 123 0.96 21.43 4.71
C GLU A 123 0.76 20.55 5.94
N ALA A 124 1.87 20.17 6.55
CA ALA A 124 1.90 19.32 7.74
C ALA A 124 2.49 20.07 8.93
N ALA A 125 1.88 19.86 10.09
CA ALA A 125 2.33 20.43 11.34
C ALA A 125 3.68 19.83 11.78
N ARG A 126 4.47 20.66 12.46
CA ARG A 126 5.69 20.28 13.18
C ARG A 126 5.65 20.93 14.55
N ASN A 127 6.08 20.20 15.58
CA ASN A 127 6.24 20.74 16.92
C ASN A 127 7.69 21.24 17.14
N PRO A 128 8.02 21.88 18.28
CA PRO A 128 9.39 22.34 18.58
C PRO A 128 10.45 21.24 18.63
N PHE A 129 10.05 19.97 18.76
CA PHE A 129 10.95 18.81 18.70
C PHE A 129 11.21 18.31 17.26
N GLY A 130 10.56 18.93 16.27
CA GLY A 130 10.63 18.51 14.87
C GLY A 130 9.80 17.27 14.54
N PHE A 131 8.93 16.82 15.44
CA PHE A 131 8.09 15.64 15.18
C PHE A 131 7.15 15.88 14.01
N ILE A 132 7.02 14.84 13.20
CA ILE A 132 6.14 14.75 12.05
C ILE A 132 4.70 14.62 12.55
N GLY A 133 4.01 15.77 12.62
CA GLY A 133 2.58 15.84 12.89
C GLY A 133 1.72 15.57 11.65
N GLY A 134 0.41 15.65 11.84
CA GLY A 134 -0.58 15.52 10.78
C GLY A 134 -0.68 16.77 9.89
N ILE A 135 -1.54 16.68 8.88
CA ILE A 135 -1.96 17.76 8.00
C ILE A 135 -2.67 18.83 8.84
N ASP A 136 -2.40 20.09 8.53
CA ASP A 136 -3.04 21.23 9.19
C ASP A 136 -4.56 21.21 8.95
N GLU A 137 -5.36 21.53 9.96
CA GLU A 137 -6.83 21.53 9.89
C GLU A 137 -7.36 22.38 8.72
N ARG A 138 -6.71 23.51 8.42
CA ARG A 138 -7.10 24.39 7.29
C ARG A 138 -7.00 23.70 5.93
N CYS A 139 -6.14 22.68 5.80
CA CYS A 139 -5.96 21.93 4.56
C CYS A 139 -7.13 21.00 4.24
N PHE A 140 -8.06 20.82 5.17
CA PHE A 140 -9.30 20.07 4.95
C PHE A 140 -10.49 20.99 4.60
N ASP A 141 -10.28 22.30 4.49
CA ASP A 141 -11.31 23.24 4.04
C ASP A 141 -11.42 23.24 2.50
N GLU A 142 -12.63 23.08 1.98
CA GLU A 142 -12.86 22.99 0.54
C GLU A 142 -12.56 24.31 -0.18
N HIS A 143 -12.86 25.46 0.42
CA HIS A 143 -12.57 26.75 -0.21
C HIS A 143 -11.07 26.93 -0.38
N TYR A 144 -10.30 26.63 0.67
CA TYR A 144 -8.85 26.64 0.64
C TYR A 144 -8.29 25.68 -0.43
N LEU A 145 -8.79 24.45 -0.50
CA LEU A 145 -8.37 23.49 -1.53
C LEU A 145 -8.68 23.98 -2.95
N ARG A 146 -9.86 24.59 -3.16
CA ARG A 146 -10.22 25.16 -4.47
C ARG A 146 -9.38 26.37 -4.84
N ASP A 147 -8.96 27.18 -3.87
CA ASP A 147 -8.01 28.26 -4.10
C ASP A 147 -6.66 27.70 -4.60
N LEU A 148 -6.12 26.67 -3.93
CA LEU A 148 -4.90 25.99 -4.37
C LEU A 148 -5.05 25.36 -5.77
N ILE A 149 -6.20 24.78 -6.08
CA ILE A 149 -6.47 24.24 -7.42
C ILE A 149 -6.48 25.37 -8.46
N ARG A 150 -7.03 26.55 -8.17
CA ARG A 150 -7.02 27.68 -9.12
C ARG A 150 -5.61 28.13 -9.48
N GLU A 151 -4.65 27.99 -8.57
CA GLU A 151 -3.24 28.28 -8.85
C GLU A 151 -2.56 27.20 -9.69
N ALA A 152 -2.86 25.92 -9.40
CA ALA A 152 -2.16 24.78 -10.02
C ALA A 152 -2.78 24.31 -11.35
N ALA A 153 -4.10 24.35 -11.47
CA ALA A 153 -4.90 23.87 -12.60
C ALA A 153 -6.28 24.57 -12.63
N PRO A 154 -6.34 25.84 -13.07
CA PRO A 154 -7.55 26.66 -13.07
C PRO A 154 -8.76 25.99 -13.73
N GLU A 155 -8.52 25.20 -14.78
CA GLU A 155 -9.54 24.48 -15.54
C GLU A 155 -10.26 23.39 -14.76
N LYS A 156 -9.70 22.96 -13.62
CA LYS A 156 -10.26 21.92 -12.75
C LYS A 156 -10.91 22.46 -11.47
N ALA A 157 -10.81 23.77 -11.21
CA ALA A 157 -11.22 24.36 -9.94
C ALA A 157 -12.73 24.24 -9.62
N THR A 158 -13.57 24.11 -10.65
CA THR A 158 -15.03 23.98 -10.52
C THR A 158 -15.52 22.54 -10.65
N ALA A 159 -14.63 21.58 -10.90
CA ALA A 159 -15.00 20.17 -10.94
C ALA A 159 -15.56 19.71 -9.59
N SER A 160 -16.54 18.80 -9.62
CA SER A 160 -17.08 18.19 -8.40
C SER A 160 -16.02 17.36 -7.68
N ARG A 161 -15.28 16.53 -8.42
CA ARG A 161 -14.13 15.74 -7.95
C ARG A 161 -12.86 16.15 -8.70
N PRO A 162 -12.19 17.25 -8.31
CA PRO A 162 -11.01 17.73 -9.02
C PRO A 162 -9.81 16.77 -8.91
N PHE A 163 -9.74 15.96 -7.84
CA PHE A 163 -8.60 15.08 -7.58
C PHE A 163 -8.88 13.65 -8.04
N ARG A 164 -7.97 13.11 -8.85
CA ARG A 164 -8.03 11.69 -9.21
C ARG A 164 -7.64 10.79 -8.04
N LEU A 165 -6.69 11.26 -7.22
CA LEU A 165 -6.20 10.53 -6.05
C LEU A 165 -5.83 11.52 -4.95
N ALA A 166 -6.24 11.26 -3.71
CA ALA A 166 -5.57 11.80 -2.54
C ALA A 166 -4.59 10.77 -1.98
N VAL A 167 -3.40 11.20 -1.59
CA VAL A 167 -2.40 10.34 -0.93
C VAL A 167 -2.11 10.90 0.45
N ILE A 168 -2.59 10.21 1.48
CA ILE A 168 -2.53 10.63 2.88
C ILE A 168 -1.70 9.61 3.67
N GLN A 169 -0.75 10.09 4.48
CA GLN A 169 0.03 9.21 5.35
C GLN A 169 -0.74 8.93 6.64
N LEU A 170 -1.50 7.82 6.72
CA LEU A 170 -2.41 7.52 7.84
C LEU A 170 -1.73 7.52 9.22
N GLY A 171 -0.49 7.04 9.27
CA GLY A 171 0.34 7.06 10.47
C GLY A 171 1.70 7.69 10.14
N THR A 172 2.01 8.80 10.80
CA THR A 172 3.33 9.41 10.70
C THR A 172 4.37 8.56 11.42
N TYR A 173 5.65 8.78 11.12
CA TYR A 173 6.74 8.06 11.78
C TYR A 173 6.72 8.26 13.31
N ASP A 174 6.42 9.49 13.74
CA ASP A 174 6.50 9.91 15.14
C ASP A 174 5.21 9.65 15.92
N GLY A 175 4.30 8.82 15.39
CA GLY A 175 3.14 8.32 16.12
C GLY A 175 1.88 9.20 16.04
N THR A 176 1.81 10.15 15.11
CA THR A 176 0.53 10.83 14.81
C THR A 176 -0.30 9.95 13.89
N VAL A 177 -1.47 9.52 14.35
CA VAL A 177 -2.41 8.69 13.58
C VAL A 177 -3.69 9.47 13.33
N TYR A 178 -4.14 9.54 12.09
CA TYR A 178 -5.35 10.26 11.73
C TYR A 178 -6.61 9.47 12.12
N ASN A 179 -7.70 10.20 12.33
CA ASN A 179 -9.04 9.65 12.24
C ASN A 179 -9.41 9.50 10.76
N ALA A 180 -9.51 8.27 10.25
CA ALA A 180 -9.73 8.02 8.83
C ALA A 180 -11.14 8.45 8.38
N ARG A 181 -12.14 8.31 9.27
CA ARG A 181 -13.51 8.78 9.01
C ARG A 181 -13.53 10.28 8.75
N GLN A 182 -12.91 11.08 9.61
CA GLN A 182 -12.85 12.54 9.43
C GLN A 182 -12.15 12.95 8.13
N VAL A 183 -11.09 12.24 7.73
CA VAL A 183 -10.43 12.51 6.44
C VAL A 183 -11.40 12.25 5.28
N VAL A 184 -12.08 11.09 5.27
CA VAL A 184 -13.04 10.76 4.22
C VAL A 184 -14.20 11.76 4.18
N ASP A 185 -14.75 12.13 5.33
CA ASP A 185 -15.90 13.04 5.39
C ASP A 185 -15.56 14.45 4.91
N LYS A 186 -14.33 14.92 5.14
CA LYS A 186 -13.91 16.29 4.78
C LYS A 186 -13.44 16.45 3.34
N ILE A 187 -12.74 15.46 2.78
CA ILE A 187 -12.14 15.57 1.43
C ILE A 187 -12.58 14.48 0.46
N GLY A 188 -13.35 13.50 0.92
CA GLY A 188 -13.73 12.34 0.12
C GLY A 188 -14.54 12.72 -1.11
N HIS A 189 -15.48 13.65 -0.98
CA HIS A 189 -16.31 14.13 -2.08
C HIS A 189 -15.54 14.87 -3.17
N LEU A 190 -14.29 15.28 -2.93
CA LEU A 190 -13.42 15.95 -3.91
C LEU A 190 -12.51 14.98 -4.67
N CYS A 191 -12.44 13.71 -4.26
CA CYS A 191 -11.45 12.75 -4.72
C CYS A 191 -12.11 11.50 -5.31
N ASP A 192 -11.69 11.01 -6.48
CA ASP A 192 -12.17 9.70 -6.95
C ASP A 192 -11.72 8.56 -6.03
N TYR A 193 -10.46 8.64 -5.58
CA TYR A 193 -9.83 7.65 -4.71
C TYR A 193 -9.02 8.32 -3.60
N ILE A 194 -8.90 7.64 -2.46
CA ILE A 194 -7.95 7.98 -1.40
C ILE A 194 -7.03 6.79 -1.15
N LEU A 195 -5.71 7.02 -1.25
CA LEU A 195 -4.67 6.11 -0.80
C LEU A 195 -4.21 6.52 0.60
N PHE A 196 -4.52 5.69 1.59
CA PHE A 196 -3.94 5.75 2.92
C PHE A 196 -2.63 4.95 2.95
N ASP A 197 -1.48 5.65 2.88
CA ASP A 197 -0.17 5.04 3.13
C ASP A 197 -0.04 4.76 4.62
N SER A 198 -0.32 3.51 4.97
CA SER A 198 -0.45 3.00 6.32
C SER A 198 0.77 2.15 6.68
N ALA A 199 1.92 2.41 6.07
CA ALA A 199 3.11 1.58 6.28
C ALA A 199 3.54 1.50 7.74
N TRP A 200 3.35 2.57 8.52
CA TRP A 200 3.69 2.62 9.95
C TRP A 200 2.59 2.10 10.86
N VAL A 201 1.42 1.72 10.34
CA VAL A 201 0.30 1.21 11.13
C VAL A 201 -0.21 -0.08 10.47
N GLY A 202 -1.52 -0.33 10.51
CA GLY A 202 -2.19 -1.53 10.04
C GLY A 202 -2.69 -2.43 11.18
N TYR A 203 -2.34 -2.11 12.43
CA TYR A 203 -2.86 -2.80 13.61
C TYR A 203 -4.04 -2.07 14.25
N GLU A 204 -4.30 -0.81 13.86
CA GLU A 204 -5.40 0.00 14.41
C GLU A 204 -6.76 -0.67 14.18
N GLN A 205 -6.91 -1.43 13.08
CA GLN A 205 -8.09 -2.25 12.80
C GLN A 205 -8.39 -3.29 13.89
N PHE A 206 -7.38 -3.77 14.60
CA PHE A 206 -7.51 -4.85 15.59
C PHE A 206 -7.49 -4.35 17.03
N ILE A 207 -7.39 -3.04 17.24
CA ILE A 207 -7.40 -2.41 18.56
C ILE A 207 -8.69 -1.59 18.67
N PRO A 208 -9.69 -1.99 19.48
CA PRO A 208 -10.99 -1.32 19.53
C PRO A 208 -10.93 0.19 19.78
N MET A 209 -9.99 0.65 20.60
CA MET A 209 -9.76 2.08 20.88
C MET A 209 -9.34 2.89 19.65
N MET A 210 -8.77 2.25 18.62
CA MET A 210 -8.27 2.88 17.40
C MET A 210 -9.15 2.59 16.17
N ALA A 211 -10.35 2.05 16.35
CA ALA A 211 -11.21 1.61 15.24
C ALA A 211 -11.48 2.75 14.23
N ASP A 212 -11.69 3.98 14.72
CA ASP A 212 -11.94 5.17 13.88
C ASP A 212 -10.72 5.59 13.03
N CYS A 213 -9.53 5.12 13.38
CA CYS A 213 -8.32 5.32 12.58
C CYS A 213 -8.27 4.36 11.39
N SER A 214 -9.06 3.28 11.37
CA SER A 214 -8.97 2.28 10.31
C SER A 214 -9.86 2.62 9.11
N PRO A 215 -9.29 2.96 7.93
CA PRO A 215 -10.08 3.24 6.74
C PRO A 215 -10.82 2.00 6.20
N LEU A 216 -10.41 0.79 6.58
CA LEU A 216 -11.04 -0.46 6.14
C LEU A 216 -12.27 -0.84 6.98
N LEU A 217 -12.46 -0.23 8.16
CA LEU A 217 -13.64 -0.45 9.00
C LEU A 217 -14.78 0.54 8.71
N LEU A 218 -14.53 1.56 7.89
CA LEU A 218 -15.54 2.55 7.52
C LEU A 218 -16.73 1.89 6.82
N GLU A 219 -17.92 2.48 6.91
CA GLU A 219 -19.03 2.18 6.00
C GLU A 219 -19.02 3.21 4.88
N LEU A 220 -19.11 2.75 3.62
CA LEU A 220 -19.02 3.61 2.44
C LEU A 220 -20.31 3.57 1.62
N THR A 221 -20.77 4.74 1.25
CA THR A 221 -21.88 5.02 0.34
C THR A 221 -21.37 5.17 -1.10
N PRO A 222 -22.25 5.18 -2.13
CA PRO A 222 -21.84 5.43 -3.52
C PRO A 222 -21.12 6.76 -3.75
N ASP A 223 -21.36 7.78 -2.91
CA ASP A 223 -20.80 9.12 -3.06
C ASP A 223 -19.38 9.25 -2.46
N ASP A 224 -18.98 8.27 -1.63
CA ASP A 224 -17.66 8.19 -1.03
C ASP A 224 -16.57 7.80 -2.05
N PRO A 225 -15.31 8.17 -1.80
CA PRO A 225 -14.20 7.77 -2.65
C PRO A 225 -13.91 6.26 -2.56
N GLY A 226 -13.30 5.71 -3.60
CA GLY A 226 -12.67 4.40 -3.49
C GLY A 226 -11.47 4.46 -2.54
N ILE A 227 -11.33 3.50 -1.64
CA ILE A 227 -10.26 3.49 -0.64
C ILE A 227 -9.19 2.47 -1.02
N PHE A 228 -7.93 2.91 -1.05
CA PHE A 228 -6.76 2.06 -1.08
C PHE A 228 -5.97 2.19 0.23
N VAL A 229 -5.45 1.08 0.72
CA VAL A 229 -4.58 1.04 1.90
C VAL A 229 -3.34 0.25 1.57
N THR A 230 -2.17 0.86 1.76
CA THR A 230 -0.89 0.15 1.64
C THR A 230 -0.22 0.04 3.00
N GLN A 231 0.14 -1.18 3.40
CA GLN A 231 0.73 -1.42 4.72
C GLN A 231 1.96 -2.32 4.67
N SER A 232 3.01 -1.92 5.37
CA SER A 232 4.27 -2.65 5.45
C SER A 232 4.18 -3.68 6.57
N VAL A 233 3.80 -4.92 6.23
CA VAL A 233 3.64 -6.00 7.22
C VAL A 233 4.92 -6.22 8.04
N HIS A 234 6.10 -6.01 7.44
CA HIS A 234 7.39 -6.19 8.11
C HIS A 234 7.82 -5.04 9.06
N LYS A 235 7.03 -3.97 9.22
CA LYS A 235 7.38 -2.86 10.11
C LYS A 235 6.85 -3.09 11.52
N GLN A 236 5.52 -3.14 11.68
CA GLN A 236 4.85 -3.30 12.98
C GLN A 236 3.83 -4.45 12.99
N GLN A 237 3.85 -5.31 11.98
CA GLN A 237 3.10 -6.57 11.96
C GLN A 237 4.08 -7.76 11.83
N ALA A 238 3.57 -8.98 11.72
CA ALA A 238 4.38 -10.18 11.54
C ALA A 238 4.73 -10.41 10.06
N GLY A 239 5.87 -9.86 9.60
CA GLY A 239 6.33 -10.01 8.22
C GLY A 239 7.85 -9.95 8.08
N SER A 240 8.39 -10.64 7.07
CA SER A 240 9.84 -10.67 6.84
C SER A 240 10.36 -9.42 6.10
N HIS A 241 11.59 -9.01 6.43
CA HIS A 241 12.27 -7.88 5.77
C HIS A 241 13.01 -8.29 4.48
N ARG A 242 13.15 -7.34 3.54
CA ARG A 242 13.80 -7.47 2.20
C ARG A 242 15.23 -8.00 2.22
N ARG A 243 15.91 -8.05 3.36
CA ARG A 243 17.37 -8.31 3.41
C ARG A 243 17.74 -9.76 3.10
N ARG A 244 16.79 -10.70 3.01
CA ARG A 244 17.03 -12.07 2.56
C ARG A 244 16.49 -12.24 1.14
N ARG A 245 17.37 -12.52 0.17
CA ARG A 245 17.04 -12.68 -1.27
C ARG A 245 15.94 -13.72 -1.54
N SER A 246 15.64 -14.59 -0.58
CA SER A 246 14.64 -15.67 -0.65
C SER A 246 13.37 -15.42 0.19
N ILE A 247 13.29 -14.38 1.04
CA ILE A 247 12.08 -14.08 1.83
C ILE A 247 11.61 -12.65 1.56
N LYS A 248 10.47 -12.55 0.87
CA LYS A 248 9.98 -11.30 0.28
C LYS A 248 9.14 -10.49 1.28
N LYS A 249 9.21 -9.15 1.20
CA LYS A 249 8.40 -8.25 2.05
C LYS A 249 6.96 -8.33 1.58
N ILE A 250 6.07 -8.97 2.33
CA ILE A 250 4.64 -8.90 2.02
C ILE A 250 4.14 -7.51 2.41
N THR A 251 3.55 -6.81 1.45
CA THR A 251 2.75 -5.61 1.66
C THR A 251 1.36 -5.95 1.17
N ILE A 252 0.36 -5.61 1.99
CA ILE A 252 -1.04 -5.74 1.62
C ILE A 252 -1.43 -4.42 0.99
N CYS A 253 -1.86 -4.47 -0.28
CA CYS A 253 -2.66 -3.43 -0.89
C CYS A 253 -4.11 -3.88 -0.80
N ALA A 254 -4.88 -3.23 0.08
CA ALA A 254 -6.31 -3.48 0.25
C ALA A 254 -7.08 -2.40 -0.51
N ALA A 255 -8.12 -2.82 -1.24
CA ALA A 255 -9.01 -1.91 -1.95
C ALA A 255 -10.45 -2.13 -1.48
N ARG A 256 -11.18 -1.02 -1.30
CA ARG A 256 -12.61 -1.03 -1.04
C ARG A 256 -13.31 -0.03 -1.95
N ARG A 257 -14.34 -0.48 -2.65
CA ARG A 257 -15.19 0.40 -3.48
C ARG A 257 -16.32 0.96 -2.64
N ALA A 258 -16.70 2.20 -2.96
CA ALA A 258 -18.01 2.73 -2.63
C ALA A 258 -19.07 1.72 -3.10
N SER A 259 -19.99 1.33 -2.21
CA SER A 259 -20.99 0.31 -2.53
C SER A 259 -21.91 0.84 -3.62
N VAL A 260 -21.91 0.24 -4.81
CA VAL A 260 -23.02 0.41 -5.75
C VAL A 260 -24.10 -0.53 -5.25
N ARG A 261 -25.26 -0.02 -4.82
CA ARG A 261 -26.44 -0.88 -4.62
C ARG A 261 -26.67 -1.63 -5.93
N THR A 262 -26.33 -2.91 -5.96
CA THR A 262 -26.91 -3.83 -6.94
C THR A 262 -28.37 -3.97 -6.55
N SER A 263 -29.24 -3.18 -7.18
CA SER A 263 -30.65 -3.51 -7.29
C SER A 263 -30.76 -4.81 -8.09
N GLY A 264 -31.02 -5.91 -7.39
CA GLY A 264 -31.30 -7.23 -7.94
C GLY A 264 -32.02 -8.06 -6.90
#